data_AF-K0F6I1-F1
#
_entry.id   AF-K0F6I1-F1
#
_cell.length_a   1.000
_cell.length_b   1.000
_cell.length_c   1.000
_cell.angle_alpha   90.00
_cell.angle_beta   90.00
_cell.angle_gamma   90.00
#
_symmetry.space_group_name_H-M   'P 1'
#
loop_
_entity.id
_entity.type
_entity.pdbx_description
1 polymer ?
#
loop_
_entity_poly.entity_id
_entity_poly.type
_entity_poly.pdbx_seq_one_letter_code
_entity_poly.pdbx_strand_id
1 'polypeptide(L)' 'MHDAVWRAGALRADSIACIGCLESRLGRRLHCDDFLTAPLNDPDYGNHSPRLRDRLRPSQTTAHESAR' A
#
# COMPACT_ATOMS: atom_id res chain seq x y z
N MET A 1 4.04 -7.27 -0.06
CA MET A 1 2.87 -6.83 0.73
C MET A 1 2.73 -7.75 1.93
N HIS A 2 2.25 -7.25 3.07
CA HIS A 2 2.05 -8.09 4.25
C HIS A 2 0.94 -9.13 4.05
N ASP A 3 1.17 -10.36 4.52
CA ASP A 3 0.20 -11.47 4.44
C ASP A 3 -1.16 -11.10 5.06
N ALA A 4 -1.16 -10.34 6.16
CA ALA A 4 -2.39 -9.91 6.81
C ALA A 4 -3.25 -9.03 5.89
N VAL A 5 -2.63 -8.12 5.12
CA VAL A 5 -3.32 -7.28 4.13
C VAL A 5 -3.85 -8.14 2.98
N TRP A 6 -3.05 -9.10 2.51
CA TRP A 6 -3.47 -10.02 1.44
C TRP A 6 -4.68 -10.87 1.84
N ARG A 7 -4.65 -11.42 3.06
CA ARG A 7 -5.74 -12.22 3.65
C ARG A 7 -7.00 -11.36 3.89
N ALA A 8 -6.83 -10.12 4.35
CA ALA A 8 -7.95 -9.19 4.52
C ALA A 8 -8.67 -8.88 3.19
N GLY A 9 -7.95 -8.92 2.07
CA GLY A 9 -8.53 -8.85 0.72
C GLY A 9 -9.27 -10.12 0.26
N ALA A 10 -9.36 -11.16 1.11
CA ALA A 10 -9.89 -12.48 0.79
C ALA A 10 -9.25 -13.11 -0.45
N LEU A 11 -7.95 -12.86 -0.66
CA LEU A 11 -7.17 -13.44 -1.75
C LEU A 11 -6.45 -14.70 -1.26
N ARG A 12 -6.35 -15.69 -2.14
CA ARG A 12 -5.51 -16.87 -1.90
C ARG A 12 -4.04 -16.49 -2.06
N ALA A 13 -3.15 -17.24 -1.42
CA ALA A 13 -1.70 -16.98 -1.48
C ALA A 13 -1.13 -17.03 -2.91
N ASP A 14 -1.76 -17.80 -3.80
CA ASP A 14 -1.39 -17.99 -5.21
C ASP A 14 -2.13 -17.04 -6.17
N SER A 15 -2.99 -16.15 -5.66
CA SER A 15 -3.74 -15.22 -6.50
C SER A 15 -2.85 -14.09 -7.02
N ILE A 16 -3.24 -13.51 -8.15
CA ILE A 16 -2.67 -12.26 -8.66
C ILE A 16 -3.75 -11.19 -8.54
N ALA A 17 -3.41 -10.07 -7.91
CA ALA A 17 -4.29 -8.91 -7.81
C ALA A 17 -3.49 -7.64 -8.02
N CYS A 18 -4.02 -6.71 -8.81
CA CYS A 18 -3.46 -5.37 -8.89
C CYS A 18 -3.86 -4.55 -7.65
N ILE A 19 -3.19 -3.41 -7.45
CA ILE A 19 -3.49 -2.45 -6.36
C ILE A 19 -4.98 -2.09 -6.34
N GLY A 20 -5.57 -1.79 -7.49
CA GLY A 20 -6.98 -1.40 -7.59
C GLY A 20 -7.93 -2.52 -7.13
N CYS A 21 -7.73 -3.75 -7.61
CA CYS A 21 -8.54 -4.90 -7.20
C CYS A 21 -8.43 -5.16 -5.70
N LEU A 22 -7.23 -5.04 -5.13
CA LEU A 22 -7.03 -5.24 -3.70
C LEU A 22 -7.68 -4.11 -2.87
N GLU A 23 -7.53 -2.85 -3.27
CA GLU A 23 -8.20 -1.72 -2.61
C GLU A 23 -9.72 -1.85 -2.64
N SER A 24 -10.29 -2.26 -3.79
CA SER A 24 -11.73 -2.54 -3.91
C SER A 24 -12.20 -3.66 -2.97
N ARG A 25 -11.39 -4.70 -2.79
CA ARG A 25 -11.69 -5.82 -1.88
C ARG A 25 -11.54 -5.43 -0.41
N LEU A 26 -10.54 -4.63 -0.07
CA LEU A 26 -10.31 -4.14 1.28
C LEU A 26 -11.33 -3.07 1.69
N GLY A 27 -11.98 -2.40 0.72
CA GLY A 27 -12.85 -1.25 0.99
C GLY A 27 -12.09 -0.01 1.45
N ARG A 28 -10.75 0.02 1.31
CA ARG A 28 -9.90 1.16 1.65
C ARG A 28 -8.73 1.30 0.68
N ARG A 29 -8.18 2.51 0.62
CA ARG A 29 -6.91 2.79 -0.05
C ARG A 29 -5.76 2.09 0.72
N LEU A 30 -4.78 1.57 -0.02
CA LEU A 30 -3.54 1.03 0.56
C LEU A 30 -2.65 2.17 1.05
N HIS A 31 -1.92 1.92 2.13
CA HIS A 31 -0.92 2.83 2.71
C HIS A 31 0.48 2.22 2.62
N CYS A 32 1.53 3.01 2.82
CA CYS A 32 2.92 2.53 2.72
C CYS A 32 3.20 1.36 3.68
N ASP A 33 2.57 1.38 4.86
CA ASP A 33 2.72 0.34 5.89
C ASP A 33 2.05 -1.00 5.52
N ASP A 34 1.27 -1.05 4.43
CA ASP A 34 0.74 -2.31 3.90
C ASP A 34 1.78 -3.10 3.11
N PHE A 35 2.89 -2.46 2.71
CA PHE A 35 3.94 -3.05 1.90
C PHE A 35 5.10 -3.54 2.77
N LEU A 36 5.70 -4.67 2.39
CA LEU A 36 6.88 -5.19 3.08
C LEU A 36 8.08 -4.29 2.82
N THR A 37 8.96 -4.13 3.81
CA THR A 37 10.28 -3.53 3.58
C THR A 37 11.10 -4.45 2.67
N ALA A 38 11.18 -4.09 1.39
CA ALA A 38 11.94 -4.79 0.37
C ALA A 38 12.38 -3.79 -0.70
N PRO A 39 13.53 -3.99 -1.40
CA PRO A 39 13.99 -3.08 -2.43
C PRO A 39 12.93 -2.78 -3.50
N LEU A 40 12.13 -3.77 -3.89
CA LEU A 40 11.04 -3.60 -4.85
C LEU A 40 9.93 -2.64 -4.37
N ASN A 41 9.77 -2.42 -3.07
CA ASN A 41 8.79 -1.49 -2.52
C ASN A 41 9.41 -0.14 -2.14
N ASP A 42 10.67 0.11 -2.47
CA ASP A 42 11.25 1.45 -2.38
C ASP A 42 10.58 2.36 -3.45
N PRO A 43 10.01 3.52 -3.08
CA PRO A 43 9.38 4.44 -4.04
C PRO A 43 10.25 4.83 -5.24
N ASP A 44 11.57 4.80 -5.08
CA ASP A 44 12.56 5.19 -6.09
C ASP A 44 13.19 3.98 -6.81
N TYR A 45 12.71 2.76 -6.53
CA TYR A 45 13.10 1.56 -7.26
C TYR A 45 12.50 1.54 -8.67
N GLY A 46 13.37 1.70 -9.67
CA GLY A 46 13.02 1.57 -11.09
C GLY A 46 11.83 2.44 -11.51
N ASN A 47 10.99 1.91 -12.39
CA ASN A 47 9.87 2.65 -12.99
C ASN A 47 8.51 2.19 -12.42
N HIS A 48 8.25 2.51 -11.15
CA HIS A 48 6.93 2.32 -10.57
C HIS A 48 5.84 3.13 -11.29
N SER A 49 4.66 2.53 -11.43
CA SER A 49 3.47 3.26 -11.89
C SER A 49 3.15 4.43 -10.94
N PRO A 50 2.54 5.53 -11.41
CA PRO A 50 2.13 6.64 -10.56
C PRO A 50 1.29 6.19 -9.36
N ARG A 51 0.38 5.24 -9.56
CA ARG A 51 -0.49 4.69 -8.50
C ARG A 51 0.30 3.92 -7.45
N LEU A 52 1.27 3.08 -7.84
CA LEU A 52 2.10 2.37 -6.87
C LEU A 52 3.00 3.34 -6.10
N ARG A 53 3.66 4.28 -6.79
CA ARG A 53 4.52 5.29 -6.15
C ARG A 53 3.80 6.09 -5.08
N ASP A 54 2.56 6.49 -5.36
CA ASP A 54 1.68 7.23 -4.43
C ASP A 54 1.19 6.39 -3.23
N ARG A 55 1.24 5.06 -3.29
CA ARG A 55 0.94 4.16 -2.17
C ARG A 55 2.18 3.81 -1.33
N LEU A 56 3.36 3.82 -1.94
CA LEU A 56 4.63 3.52 -1.26
C LEU A 56 5.19 4.71 -0.48
N ARG A 57 4.81 5.94 -0.83
CA ARG A 57 5.22 7.13 -0.08
C ARG A 57 4.33 7.30 1.15
N PRO A 58 4.91 7.58 2.33
CA PRO A 58 4.12 7.97 3.49
C PRO A 58 3.23 9.16 3.13
N SER A 59 1.95 9.08 3.48
CA SER A 59 1.11 10.27 3.45
C SER A 59 1.77 11.30 4.35
N GLN A 60 1.92 12.54 3.89
CA GLN A 60 2.25 13.61 4.81
C GLN A 60 1.09 13.68 5.79
N THR A 61 1.25 13.05 6.96
CA THR A 61 0.38 13.30 8.10
C THR A 61 0.49 14.79 8.30
N THR A 62 -0.55 15.51 7.87
CA THR A 62 -0.72 16.91 8.25
C THR A 62 -0.64 16.88 9.77
N ALA A 63 0.49 17.35 10.30
CA ALA A 63 0.67 17.60 11.71
C ALA A 63 -0.31 18.74 12.04
N HIS A 64 -1.58 18.40 12.14
CA HIS A 64 -2.59 19.30 12.65
C HIS A 64 -2.37 19.31 14.16
N GLU A 65 -1.46 20.21 14.54
CA GLU A 65 -1.52 21.04 15.74
C GLU A 65 -2.53 20.53 16.78
N SER A 66 -2.05 19.71 17.71
CA SER A 66 -2.66 19.70 19.04
C SER A 66 -2.25 20.99 19.73
N ALA A 67 -2.98 22.06 19.43
CA ALA A 67 -3.02 23.26 20.24
C ALA A 67 -3.73 22.90 21.55
N ARG A 68 -2.96 22.62 22.61
CA ARG A 68 -3.35 22.79 24.02
C ARG A 68 -2.16 22.68 24.95
#